data_AF-A0A927RHQ1-F1
#
_entry.id   AF-A0A927RHQ1-F1
#
_cell.length_a   1.000
_cell.length_b   1.000
_cell.length_c   1.000
_cell.angle_alpha   90.00
_cell.angle_beta   90.00
_cell.angle_gamma   90.00
#
_symmetry.space_group_name_H-M   'P 1'
#
loop_
_entity.id
_entity.type
_entity.pdbx_description
1 polymer ?
#
loop_
_entity_poly.entity_id
_entity_poly.type
_entity_poly.pdbx_seq_one_letter_code
_entity_poly.pdbx_strand_id
1 'polypeptide(L)'
;MKEVCLINCGENRRKAGYISGLSYDMMQGEEQTINGLRSVVVKSGSGDITIVRNYRPLLAFDTQKIALMDIYAMGYTIDGSENERWVVASRQEGIKYIVHPLEQLSDIAKKFDVTERYIMDANNLKTNRLFVGQVLYV
;
A
#
# COMPACT_ATOMS: atom_id res chain seq x y z
N MET A 1 21.02 5.59 13.47
CA MET A 1 20.81 4.61 12.39
C MET A 1 19.61 5.11 11.58
N LYS A 2 19.56 4.99 10.25
CA LYS A 2 18.34 5.33 9.50
C LYS A 2 17.40 4.14 9.59
N GLU A 3 16.24 4.32 10.19
CA GLU A 3 15.22 3.26 10.31
C GLU A 3 14.16 3.43 9.22
N VAL A 4 13.66 2.33 8.68
CA VAL A 4 12.60 2.33 7.66
C VAL A 4 11.37 1.66 8.24
N CYS A 5 10.26 2.39 8.28
CA CYS A 5 8.95 1.89 8.68
C CYS A 5 8.08 1.71 7.44
N LEU A 6 7.66 0.49 7.18
CA LEU A 6 6.75 0.17 6.07
C LEU A 6 5.31 0.15 6.59
N ILE A 7 4.45 1.00 6.02
CA ILE A 7 3.01 0.95 6.23
C ILE A 7 2.39 0.27 5.02
N ASN A 8 1.78 -0.90 5.23
CA ASN A 8 1.11 -1.61 4.14
C ASN A 8 -0.08 -0.81 3.61
N CYS A 9 -0.47 -1.05 2.35
CA CYS A 9 -1.78 -0.64 1.84
C CYS A 9 -2.88 -1.06 2.84
N GLY A 10 -3.55 -0.06 3.43
CA GLY A 10 -4.74 -0.25 4.29
C GLY A 10 -4.43 -0.19 5.78
N GLU A 11 -3.16 -0.07 6.13
CA GLU A 11 -2.75 0.23 7.49
C GLU A 11 -2.73 1.75 7.69
N ASN A 12 -3.31 2.21 8.80
CA ASN A 12 -3.35 3.62 9.13
C ASN A 12 -1.99 4.08 9.69
N ARG A 13 -1.62 5.36 9.50
CA ARG A 13 -0.49 6.04 10.14
C ARG A 13 -0.42 5.81 11.67
N ARG A 14 -1.55 5.57 12.33
CA ARG A 14 -1.59 5.15 13.75
C ARG A 14 -0.80 3.86 14.04
N LYS A 15 -0.80 2.89 13.12
CA LYS A 15 0.00 1.66 13.24
C LYS A 15 1.50 1.97 13.16
N ALA A 16 1.90 2.88 12.29
CA ALA A 16 3.29 3.35 12.24
C ALA A 16 3.71 4.03 13.53
N GLY A 17 2.82 4.79 14.18
CA GLY A 17 3.10 5.40 15.49
C GLY A 17 3.30 4.41 16.60
N TYR A 18 2.51 3.34 16.61
CA TYR A 18 2.72 2.25 17.54
C TYR A 18 4.06 1.54 17.30
N ILE A 19 4.44 1.30 16.04
CA ILE A 19 5.67 0.58 15.69
C ILE A 19 6.93 1.43 15.91
N SER A 20 6.86 2.73 15.63
CA SER A 20 8.01 3.65 15.69
C SER A 20 8.05 4.54 16.94
N GLY A 21 7.06 4.42 17.83
CA GLY A 21 6.94 5.25 19.04
C GLY A 21 6.59 6.71 18.76
N LEU A 22 6.16 7.05 17.54
CA LEU A 22 5.88 8.41 17.11
C LEU A 22 4.40 8.78 17.29
N SER A 23 4.13 10.02 17.71
CA SER A 23 2.78 10.56 17.68
C SER A 23 2.36 10.92 16.25
N TYR A 24 1.05 11.00 16.00
CA TYR A 24 0.51 11.33 14.68
C TYR A 24 1.04 12.68 14.14
N ASP A 25 1.22 13.66 15.01
CA ASP A 25 1.69 15.00 14.64
C ASP A 25 3.16 14.98 14.19
N MET A 26 3.95 14.08 14.77
CA MET A 26 5.36 13.86 14.37
C MET A 26 5.49 13.14 13.03
N MET A 27 4.39 12.63 12.46
CA MET A 27 4.36 12.00 11.14
C MET A 27 3.94 12.94 10.00
N GLN A 28 3.74 14.22 10.32
CA GLN A 28 3.58 15.26 9.34
C GLN A 28 4.96 15.74 8.92
N GLY A 29 5.26 15.64 7.63
CA GLY A 29 6.55 16.03 7.08
C GLY A 29 6.43 16.20 5.57
N GLU A 30 7.52 16.62 4.94
CA GLU A 30 7.57 16.78 3.50
C GLU A 30 7.38 15.42 2.83
N GLU A 31 6.37 15.33 1.95
CA GLU A 31 6.13 14.13 1.17
C GLU A 31 7.18 14.00 0.07
N GLN A 32 7.75 12.80 0.00
CA GLN A 32 8.74 12.40 -0.97
C GLN A 32 8.25 11.16 -1.72
N THR A 33 8.91 10.86 -2.83
CA THR A 33 8.65 9.63 -3.59
C THR A 33 9.92 8.79 -3.65
N ILE A 34 9.82 7.53 -3.24
CA ILE A 34 10.89 6.53 -3.37
C ILE A 34 10.35 5.42 -4.26
N ASN A 35 10.92 5.25 -5.47
CA ASN A 35 10.49 4.25 -6.44
C ASN A 35 8.97 4.25 -6.73
N GLY A 36 8.37 5.45 -6.80
CA GLY A 36 6.92 5.62 -7.02
C GLY A 36 6.05 5.46 -5.76
N LEU A 37 6.63 5.06 -4.63
CA LEU A 37 5.92 4.97 -3.34
C LEU A 37 6.06 6.27 -2.57
N ARG A 38 4.95 6.73 -2.01
CA ARG A 38 4.93 7.90 -1.12
C ARG A 38 5.68 7.58 0.16
N SER A 39 6.56 8.48 0.57
CA SER A 39 7.29 8.37 1.81
C SER A 39 7.39 9.70 2.53
N VAL A 40 7.52 9.67 3.85
CA VAL A 40 7.82 10.85 4.67
C VAL A 40 9.00 10.52 5.57
N VAL A 41 9.98 11.42 5.63
CA VAL A 41 11.06 11.33 6.60
C VAL A 41 10.68 12.14 7.83
N VAL A 42 10.74 11.49 8.99
CA VAL A 42 10.35 12.08 10.27
C VAL A 42 11.52 12.00 11.25
N LYS A 43 11.67 13.02 12.08
CA LYS A 43 12.72 13.07 13.11
C LYS A 43 12.21 12.45 14.40
N SER A 44 12.91 11.43 14.89
CA SER A 44 12.73 10.85 16.22
C SER A 44 13.93 11.20 17.12
N GLY A 45 13.77 11.05 18.43
CA GLY A 45 14.88 11.18 19.39
C GLY A 45 16.04 10.21 19.14
N SER A 46 15.81 9.10 18.43
CA SER A 46 16.80 8.09 18.04
C SER A 46 17.42 8.32 16.64
N GLY A 47 16.91 9.28 15.87
CA GLY A 47 17.36 9.58 14.50
C GLY A 47 16.21 9.69 13.49
N ASP A 48 16.58 9.63 12.21
CA ASP A 48 15.64 9.78 11.10
C ASP A 48 14.92 8.45 10.82
N ILE A 49 13.59 8.51 10.73
CA ILE A 49 12.75 7.38 10.36
C ILE A 49 12.11 7.70 9.01
N THR A 50 12.28 6.83 8.03
CA THR A 50 11.58 6.92 6.74
C THR A 50 10.33 6.07 6.80
N ILE A 51 9.17 6.70 6.72
CA ILE A 51 7.87 6.03 6.66
C ILE A 51 7.49 5.88 5.18
N VAL A 52 7.51 4.66 4.66
CA VAL A 52 7.03 4.35 3.30
C VAL A 52 5.57 3.89 3.39
N ARG A 53 4.70 4.51 2.60
CA ARG A 53 3.25 4.31 2.67
C ARG A 53 2.74 3.57 1.45
N ASN A 54 1.61 2.87 1.63
CA ASN A 54 1.01 2.04 0.59
C ASN A 54 1.99 1.03 0.00
N TYR A 55 2.84 0.51 0.89
CA TYR A 55 3.75 -0.56 0.55
C TYR A 55 2.92 -1.81 0.21
N ARG A 56 3.19 -2.40 -0.95
CA ARG A 56 2.65 -3.71 -1.33
C ARG A 56 3.62 -4.78 -0.81
N PRO A 57 3.24 -5.58 0.20
CA PRO A 57 4.13 -6.59 0.73
C PRO A 57 4.45 -7.64 -0.33
N LEU A 58 5.75 -7.88 -0.51
CA LEU A 58 6.26 -9.01 -1.26
C LEU A 58 6.22 -10.23 -0.35
N LEU A 59 5.59 -11.30 -0.82
CA LEU A 59 5.53 -12.58 -0.14
C LEU A 59 6.32 -13.62 -0.92
N ALA A 60 7.09 -14.43 -0.21
CA ALA A 60 7.77 -15.59 -0.78
C ALA A 60 6.89 -16.83 -0.62
N PHE A 61 6.64 -17.53 -1.73
CA PHE A 61 5.89 -18.79 -1.74
C PHE A 61 6.83 -19.95 -2.12
N ASP A 62 6.68 -21.08 -1.40
CA ASP A 62 7.36 -22.35 -1.68
C ASP A 62 6.52 -23.15 -2.69
N THR A 63 6.96 -23.20 -3.96
CA THR A 63 6.22 -23.83 -5.06
C THR A 63 6.10 -25.35 -4.94
N GLN A 64 6.85 -25.97 -4.01
CA GLN A 64 6.67 -27.38 -3.65
C GLN A 64 5.44 -27.62 -2.77
N LYS A 65 4.91 -26.56 -2.13
CA LYS A 65 3.76 -26.63 -1.21
C LYS A 65 2.48 -26.05 -1.80
N ILE A 66 2.59 -25.20 -2.81
CA ILE A 66 1.46 -24.53 -3.45
C ILE A 66 1.74 -24.33 -4.93
N ALA A 67 0.76 -24.62 -5.79
CA ALA A 67 0.93 -24.44 -7.22
C ALA A 67 0.87 -22.96 -7.60
N LEU A 68 1.58 -22.59 -8.69
CA LEU A 68 1.52 -21.22 -9.22
C LEU A 68 0.08 -20.78 -9.54
N MET A 69 -0.76 -21.70 -10.03
CA MET A 69 -2.17 -21.41 -10.30
C MET A 69 -2.95 -21.03 -9.03
N ASP A 70 -2.67 -21.67 -7.90
CA ASP A 70 -3.31 -21.31 -6.63
C ASP A 70 -2.84 -19.93 -6.16
N ILE A 71 -1.56 -19.60 -6.36
CA ILE A 71 -1.01 -18.27 -6.07
C ILE A 71 -1.75 -17.19 -6.90
N TYR A 72 -1.93 -17.42 -8.20
CA TYR A 72 -2.71 -16.52 -9.05
C TYR A 72 -4.17 -16.42 -8.61
N ALA A 73 -4.82 -17.55 -8.28
CA ALA A 73 -6.20 -17.57 -7.82
C ALA A 73 -6.39 -16.82 -6.49
N MET A 74 -5.36 -16.74 -5.64
CA MET A 74 -5.37 -15.94 -4.41
C MET A 74 -5.17 -14.42 -4.64
N GLY A 75 -4.99 -14.00 -5.89
CA GLY A 75 -4.85 -12.61 -6.32
C GLY A 75 -3.41 -12.08 -6.32
N TYR A 76 -2.41 -12.97 -6.31
CA TYR A 76 -1.01 -12.60 -6.38
C TYR A 76 -0.49 -12.62 -7.82
N THR A 77 0.46 -11.74 -8.11
CA THR A 77 1.29 -11.76 -9.31
C THR A 77 2.73 -12.04 -8.94
N ILE A 78 3.40 -12.87 -9.75
CA ILE A 78 4.82 -13.19 -9.54
C ILE A 78 5.67 -12.01 -10.03
N ASP A 79 6.43 -11.42 -9.12
CA ASP A 79 7.33 -10.28 -9.40
C ASP A 79 8.78 -10.75 -9.61
N GLY A 80 9.10 -11.99 -9.21
CA GLY A 80 10.40 -12.59 -9.42
C GLY A 80 10.49 -14.02 -8.90
N SER A 81 11.60 -14.68 -9.21
CA SER A 81 11.93 -16.01 -8.70
C SER A 81 13.38 -15.98 -8.24
N GLU A 82 13.64 -16.41 -7.01
CA GLU A 82 15.02 -16.53 -6.52
C GLU A 82 15.65 -17.85 -7.02
N ASN A 83 14.82 -18.89 -7.16
CA ASN A 83 15.15 -20.19 -7.73
C ASN A 83 13.85 -20.90 -8.16
N GLU A 84 13.92 -22.16 -8.61
CA GLU A 84 12.75 -22.95 -9.04
C GLU A 84 11.75 -23.25 -7.90
N ARG A 85 12.18 -23.11 -6.64
CA ARG A 85 11.40 -23.42 -5.45
C ARG A 85 10.72 -22.19 -4.84
N TRP A 86 11.37 -21.03 -4.84
CA TRP A 86 10.87 -19.82 -4.20
C TRP A 86 10.52 -18.75 -5.22
N VAL A 87 9.24 -18.41 -5.26
CA VAL A 87 8.72 -17.28 -6.04
C VAL A 87 8.37 -16.12 -5.12
N VAL A 88 8.73 -14.92 -5.55
CA VAL A 88 8.36 -13.68 -4.90
C VAL A 88 7.15 -13.12 -5.61
N ALA A 89 6.10 -12.82 -4.86
CA ALA A 89 4.84 -12.36 -5.40
C ALA A 89 4.25 -11.22 -4.57
N SER A 90 3.59 -10.27 -5.22
CA SER A 90 2.80 -9.23 -4.57
C SER A 90 1.33 -9.39 -4.93
N ARG A 91 0.45 -8.87 -4.07
CA ARG A 91 -0.96 -8.73 -4.45
C ARG A 91 -1.08 -7.60 -5.46
N GLN A 92 -1.57 -7.93 -6.65
CA GLN A 92 -1.79 -6.94 -7.71
C GLN A 92 -2.97 -6.04 -7.36
N GLU A 93 -3.98 -6.64 -6.74
CA GLU A 93 -5.17 -5.98 -6.24
C GLU A 93 -4.86 -5.21 -4.95
N GLY A 94 -5.07 -3.90 -4.98
CA GLY A 94 -5.11 -3.07 -3.78
C GLY A 94 -6.21 -3.51 -2.81
N ILE A 95 -6.41 -2.76 -1.73
CA ILE A 95 -7.51 -3.02 -0.80
C ILE A 95 -8.83 -2.84 -1.56
N LYS A 96 -9.77 -3.78 -1.39
CA LYS A 96 -11.13 -3.60 -1.90
C LYS A 96 -11.86 -2.60 -1.02
N TYR A 97 -12.29 -1.50 -1.60
CA TYR A 97 -13.07 -0.46 -0.96
C TYR A 97 -14.45 -0.33 -1.62
N ILE A 98 -15.50 -0.29 -0.81
CA ILE A 98 -16.87 -0.07 -1.30
C ILE A 98 -17.22 1.40 -1.08
N VAL A 99 -17.47 2.13 -2.16
CA VAL A 99 -17.79 3.56 -2.11
C VAL A 99 -19.06 3.80 -1.29
N HIS A 100 -18.96 4.63 -0.25
CA HIS A 100 -20.11 5.02 0.56
C HIS A 100 -20.84 6.26 0.00
N PRO A 101 -22.09 6.50 0.40
CA PRO A 101 -22.81 7.72 0.01
C PRO A 101 -22.02 8.98 0.31
N LEU A 102 -22.04 9.93 -0.62
CA LEU A 102 -21.41 11.25 -0.55
C LEU A 102 -19.87 11.26 -0.54
N GLU A 103 -19.21 10.11 -0.67
CA GLU A 103 -17.75 10.07 -0.84
C GLU A 103 -17.35 10.46 -2.26
N GLN A 104 -16.31 11.29 -2.36
CA GLN A 104 -15.62 11.56 -3.61
C GLN A 104 -14.33 10.73 -3.69
N LEU A 105 -13.81 10.58 -4.91
CA LEU A 105 -12.54 9.90 -5.13
C LEU A 105 -11.39 10.52 -4.31
N SER A 106 -11.44 11.84 -4.10
CA SER A 106 -10.50 12.60 -3.30
C SER A 106 -10.52 12.22 -1.81
N ASP A 107 -11.70 11.92 -1.25
CA ASP A 107 -11.88 11.51 0.14
C ASP A 107 -11.28 10.12 0.36
N ILE A 108 -11.55 9.22 -0.58
CA ILE A 108 -11.01 7.84 -0.58
C ILE A 108 -9.50 7.88 -0.73
N ALA A 109 -8.98 8.66 -1.68
CA ALA A 109 -7.55 8.84 -1.88
C ALA A 109 -6.84 9.32 -0.61
N LYS A 110 -7.41 10.32 0.09
CA LYS A 110 -6.89 10.79 1.39
C LYS A 110 -6.95 9.71 2.48
N LYS A 111 -8.05 8.96 2.55
CA LYS A 111 -8.25 7.89 3.55
C LYS A 111 -7.19 6.79 3.45
N PHE A 112 -6.81 6.43 2.23
CA PHE A 112 -5.79 5.42 1.94
C PHE A 112 -4.41 6.02 1.64
N ASP A 113 -4.25 7.33 1.74
CA ASP A 113 -3.00 8.05 1.46
C ASP A 113 -2.41 7.81 0.05
N VAL A 114 -3.26 7.47 -0.91
CA VAL A 114 -2.92 7.31 -2.33
C VAL A 114 -3.32 8.56 -3.13
N THR A 115 -2.94 8.63 -4.40
CA THR A 115 -3.43 9.68 -5.30
C THR A 115 -4.74 9.24 -5.95
N GLU A 116 -5.61 10.19 -6.30
CA GLU A 116 -6.80 9.89 -7.11
C GLU A 116 -6.41 9.17 -8.40
N ARG A 117 -5.32 9.61 -9.05
CA ARG A 117 -4.81 9.01 -10.26
C ARG A 117 -4.43 7.54 -10.08
N TYR A 118 -3.78 7.18 -8.97
CA TYR A 118 -3.48 5.78 -8.66
C TYR A 118 -4.76 4.94 -8.58
N ILE A 119 -5.79 5.44 -7.88
CA ILE A 119 -7.09 4.74 -7.81
C ILE A 119 -7.71 4.62 -9.20
N MET A 120 -7.66 5.68 -10.02
CA MET A 120 -8.20 5.65 -11.37
C MET A 120 -7.49 4.61 -12.24
N ASP A 121 -6.16 4.61 -12.24
CA ASP A 121 -5.33 3.69 -13.03
C ASP A 121 -5.56 2.25 -12.56
N ALA A 122 -5.63 2.01 -11.24
CA ALA A 122 -5.89 0.68 -10.67
C ALA A 122 -7.28 0.12 -10.98
N ASN A 123 -8.26 0.98 -11.24
CA ASN A 123 -9.66 0.61 -11.47
C ASN A 123 -10.13 0.88 -12.91
N ASN A 124 -9.21 1.25 -13.81
CA ASN A 124 -9.51 1.66 -15.18
C ASN A 124 -10.60 2.75 -15.28
N LEU A 125 -10.64 3.67 -14.31
CA LEU A 125 -11.61 4.77 -14.30
C LEU A 125 -11.19 5.85 -15.30
N LYS A 126 -12.13 6.22 -16.18
CA LYS A 126 -11.93 7.32 -17.13
C LYS A 126 -12.23 8.70 -16.52
N THR A 127 -12.97 8.73 -15.42
CA THR A 127 -13.39 9.96 -14.72
C THR A 127 -13.38 9.73 -13.22
N ASN A 128 -13.44 10.81 -12.43
CA ASN A 128 -13.56 10.76 -10.97
C ASN A 128 -15.00 10.58 -10.46
N ARG A 129 -15.98 10.33 -11.34
CA ARG A 129 -17.36 10.03 -10.94
C ARG A 129 -17.43 8.63 -10.35
N LEU A 130 -17.96 8.54 -9.14
CA LEU A 130 -18.14 7.28 -8.42
C LEU A 130 -19.62 6.99 -8.22
N PHE A 131 -19.96 5.70 -8.19
CA PHE A 131 -21.28 5.22 -7.82
C PHE A 131 -21.26 4.65 -6.41
N VAL A 132 -22.32 4.87 -5.64
CA VAL A 132 -22.48 4.24 -4.32
C VAL A 132 -22.48 2.72 -4.50
N GLY A 133 -21.71 2.01 -3.68
CA GLY A 133 -21.54 0.56 -3.77
C GLY A 133 -20.52 0.11 -4.81
N GLN A 134 -19.92 1.03 -5.59
CA GLN A 134 -18.83 0.70 -6.50
C GLN A 134 -17.64 0.14 -5.72
N VAL A 135 -17.06 -0.95 -6.21
CA VAL A 135 -15.84 -1.54 -5.65
C VAL A 135 -14.65 -0.87 -6.32
N LEU A 136 -13.72 -0.37 -5.50
CA LEU A 136 -12.45 0.22 -5.91
C LEU A 136 -11.29 -0.54 -5.29
N TYR A 137 -10.22 -0.72 -6.05
CA TYR A 137 -8.90 -1.12 -5.59
C TYR A 137 -8.09 0.12 -5.21
N VAL A 138 -7.68 0.21 -3.94
CA VAL A 138 -6.95 1.35 -3.38
C VAL A 138 -5.66 0.94 -2.69
#